data_AF-A0A0G4NCE2-F1
#
_entry.id   AF-A0A0G4NCE2-F1
#
_cell.length_a   1.000
_cell.length_b   1.000
_cell.length_c   1.000
_cell.angle_alpha   90.00
_cell.angle_beta   90.00
_cell.angle_gamma   90.00
#
_symmetry.space_group_name_H-M   'P 1'
#
loop_
_entity.id
_entity.type
_entity.pdbx_description
1 polymer ?
#
loop_
_entity_poly.entity_id
_entity_poly.type
_entity_poly.pdbx_seq_one_letter_code
_entity_poly.pdbx_strand_id
1 'polypeptide(L)'
;EAYKSLTTGKNPPVNAVKNFVHLLNDSDFDFNEEIEFERMRKTVVQQVRQNEMLEQYIDQLDIKIALLVKNKITLDEVVRHQSNYGSHSIGLLANSSISSANHFDLKALNKSSRKKLESYQQLFFNLQTQPQYLARVFKRIREQGTPEKECKRIEHLMMGLFGYAQKRREEYYLLKLIARSMREEIDGTRDVQDYLRG
;
A
#
# COMPACT_ATOMS: atom_id res chain seq x y z
N GLU A 1 -11.37 -8.10 -50.08
CA GLU A 1 -11.83 -7.04 -51.02
C GLU A 1 -13.07 -6.28 -50.56
N ALA A 2 -14.12 -6.95 -50.06
CA ALA A 2 -15.38 -6.29 -49.70
C ALA A 2 -15.23 -5.17 -48.62
N TYR A 3 -14.38 -5.35 -47.61
CA TYR A 3 -14.10 -4.33 -46.57
C TYR A 3 -13.35 -3.10 -47.12
N LYS A 4 -12.42 -3.31 -48.07
CA LYS A 4 -11.73 -2.22 -48.79
C LYS A 4 -12.71 -1.46 -49.69
N SER A 5 -13.60 -2.18 -50.38
CA SER A 5 -14.62 -1.59 -51.24
C SER A 5 -15.62 -0.73 -50.44
N LEU A 6 -15.90 -1.10 -49.19
CA LEU A 6 -16.74 -0.32 -48.27
C LEU A 6 -16.08 0.99 -47.81
N THR A 7 -14.77 0.96 -47.53
CA THR A 7 -14.04 2.09 -46.92
C THR A 7 -13.44 3.07 -47.94
N THR A 8 -13.26 2.65 -49.20
CA THR A 8 -12.59 3.47 -50.24
C THR A 8 -13.43 3.71 -51.50
N GLY A 9 -14.56 3.02 -51.66
CA GLY A 9 -15.42 3.13 -52.84
C GLY A 9 -16.53 4.17 -52.68
N LYS A 10 -16.70 5.06 -53.68
CA LYS A 10 -17.82 6.04 -53.72
C LYS A 10 -19.20 5.38 -53.82
N ASN A 11 -19.29 4.13 -54.28
CA ASN A 11 -20.52 3.33 -54.42
C ASN A 11 -20.23 1.84 -54.14
N PRO A 12 -20.20 1.41 -52.87
CA PRO A 12 -19.99 0.00 -52.53
C PRO A 12 -21.21 -0.86 -52.94
N PRO A 13 -21.00 -2.09 -53.46
CA PRO A 13 -22.10 -2.97 -53.84
C PRO A 13 -22.94 -3.39 -52.62
N VAL A 14 -24.26 -3.53 -52.79
CA VAL A 14 -25.24 -3.81 -51.71
C VAL A 14 -24.87 -5.04 -50.88
N ASN A 15 -24.27 -6.07 -51.50
CA ASN A 15 -23.79 -7.25 -50.78
C ASN A 15 -22.61 -6.95 -49.82
N ALA A 16 -21.73 -6.01 -50.17
CA ALA A 16 -20.68 -5.57 -49.25
C ALA A 16 -21.26 -4.77 -48.08
N VAL A 17 -22.23 -3.88 -48.33
CA VAL A 17 -22.95 -3.11 -47.30
C VAL A 17 -23.71 -4.03 -46.36
N LYS A 18 -24.43 -5.03 -46.87
CA LYS A 18 -25.16 -6.00 -46.05
C LYS A 18 -24.23 -6.81 -45.12
N ASN A 19 -23.04 -7.17 -45.59
CA ASN A 19 -22.09 -7.95 -44.81
C ASN A 19 -21.39 -7.14 -43.70
N PHE A 20 -21.35 -5.81 -43.82
CA PHE A 20 -20.66 -4.92 -42.87
C PHE A 20 -21.59 -3.85 -42.27
N VAL A 21 -22.91 -4.03 -42.38
CA VAL A 21 -23.91 -3.05 -41.92
C VAL A 21 -23.82 -2.78 -40.41
N HIS A 22 -23.35 -3.78 -39.64
CA HIS A 22 -23.12 -3.67 -38.21
C HIS A 22 -21.92 -2.78 -37.85
N LEU A 23 -20.93 -2.65 -38.73
CA LEU A 23 -19.82 -1.68 -38.62
C LEU A 23 -20.21 -0.27 -39.12
N LEU A 24 -21.37 -0.14 -39.77
CA LEU A 24 -21.95 1.15 -40.15
C LEU A 24 -23.03 1.58 -39.15
N ASN A 25 -23.43 0.68 -38.24
CA ASN A 25 -24.38 0.92 -37.14
C ASN A 25 -23.62 1.19 -35.82
N ASP A 26 -22.48 1.89 -35.91
CA ASP A 26 -21.58 2.23 -34.79
C ASP A 26 -22.32 2.90 -33.63
N SER A 27 -23.37 3.70 -33.89
CA SER A 27 -24.01 4.51 -32.86
C SER A 27 -24.68 3.69 -31.75
N ASP A 28 -25.37 2.59 -32.06
CA ASP A 28 -26.14 1.85 -31.04
C ASP A 28 -25.25 0.87 -30.26
N PHE A 29 -24.26 0.28 -30.93
CA PHE A 29 -23.32 -0.64 -30.29
C PHE A 29 -22.36 0.11 -29.36
N ASP A 30 -21.73 1.18 -29.84
CA ASP A 30 -20.83 2.01 -29.04
C ASP A 30 -21.58 2.66 -27.87
N PHE A 31 -22.82 3.12 -28.10
CA PHE A 31 -23.65 3.71 -27.03
C PHE A 31 -24.00 2.69 -25.95
N ASN A 32 -24.31 1.44 -26.32
CA ASN A 32 -24.61 0.40 -25.35
C ASN A 32 -23.35 -0.06 -24.58
N GLU A 33 -22.18 -0.09 -25.23
CA GLU A 33 -20.90 -0.32 -24.58
C GLU A 33 -20.55 0.80 -23.58
N GLU A 34 -20.74 2.06 -23.97
CA GLU A 34 -20.53 3.23 -23.11
C GLU A 34 -21.48 3.21 -21.90
N ILE A 35 -22.76 2.83 -22.08
CA ILE A 35 -23.71 2.67 -20.99
C ILE A 35 -23.25 1.59 -20.01
N GLU A 36 -22.83 0.43 -20.51
CA GLU A 36 -22.36 -0.67 -19.65
C GLU A 36 -21.05 -0.31 -18.95
N PHE A 37 -20.14 0.42 -19.62
CA PHE A 37 -18.92 0.96 -19.00
C PHE A 37 -19.26 1.95 -17.88
N GLU A 38 -20.18 2.89 -18.11
CA GLU A 38 -20.65 3.84 -17.09
C GLU A 38 -21.37 3.15 -15.94
N ARG A 39 -22.17 2.11 -16.23
CA ARG A 39 -22.82 1.29 -15.20
C ARG A 39 -21.77 0.59 -14.34
N MET A 40 -20.78 -0.05 -14.96
CA MET A 40 -19.70 -0.71 -14.25
C MET A 40 -18.90 0.29 -13.42
N ARG A 41 -18.60 1.47 -13.97
CA ARG A 41 -17.93 2.56 -13.24
C ARG A 41 -18.74 2.99 -12.02
N LYS A 42 -20.07 3.17 -12.16
CA LYS A 42 -20.95 3.48 -11.03
C LYS A 42 -20.94 2.38 -9.97
N THR A 43 -20.99 1.11 -10.37
CA THR A 43 -20.89 -0.02 -9.44
C THR A 43 -19.56 -0.03 -8.69
N VAL A 44 -18.44 0.21 -9.39
CA VAL A 44 -17.11 0.31 -8.75
C VAL A 44 -17.08 1.45 -7.75
N VAL A 45 -17.57 2.65 -8.11
CA VAL A 45 -17.61 3.80 -7.20
C VAL A 45 -18.47 3.51 -5.95
N GLN A 46 -19.63 2.86 -6.14
CA GLN A 46 -20.50 2.48 -5.04
C GLN A 46 -19.83 1.46 -4.11
N GLN A 47 -19.14 0.45 -4.67
CA GLN A 47 -18.39 -0.54 -3.90
C GLN A 47 -17.21 0.09 -3.16
N VAL A 48 -16.49 1.01 -3.78
CA VAL A 48 -15.41 1.77 -3.12
C VAL A 48 -15.95 2.52 -1.91
N ARG A 49 -17.06 3.25 -2.07
CA ARG A 49 -17.68 3.99 -0.95
C ARG A 49 -18.18 3.05 0.16
N GLN A 50 -18.71 1.89 -0.20
CA GLN A 50 -19.12 0.88 0.78
C GLN A 50 -17.92 0.32 1.54
N ASN A 51 -16.81 0.04 0.86
CA ASN A 51 -15.57 -0.41 1.50
C ASN A 51 -15.02 0.66 2.44
N GLU A 52 -15.01 1.93 2.06
CA GLU A 52 -14.57 3.04 2.93
C GLU A 52 -15.41 3.13 4.22
N MET A 53 -16.73 2.94 4.13
CA MET A 53 -17.63 2.90 5.29
C MET A 53 -17.32 1.70 6.21
N LEU A 54 -17.08 0.52 5.63
CA LEU A 54 -16.72 -0.68 6.38
C LEU A 54 -15.35 -0.56 7.04
N GLU A 55 -14.38 0.04 6.36
CA GLU A 55 -13.04 0.28 6.88
C GLU A 55 -13.08 1.21 8.10
N GLN A 56 -13.84 2.31 8.02
CA GLN A 56 -14.08 3.19 9.18
C GLN A 56 -14.75 2.47 10.34
N TYR A 57 -15.67 1.55 10.07
CA TYR A 57 -16.33 0.77 11.11
C TYR A 57 -15.38 -0.22 11.79
N ILE A 58 -14.56 -0.93 11.00
CA ILE A 58 -13.52 -1.83 11.51
C ILE A 58 -12.51 -1.06 12.35
N ASP A 59 -12.04 0.11 11.89
CA ASP A 59 -11.13 0.96 12.64
C ASP A 59 -11.69 1.31 14.02
N GLN A 60 -12.97 1.67 14.09
CA GLN A 60 -13.66 1.94 15.36
C GLN A 60 -13.69 0.73 16.29
N LEU A 61 -13.89 -0.46 15.75
CA LEU A 61 -13.86 -1.70 16.51
C LEU A 61 -12.45 -2.00 17.03
N ASP A 62 -11.42 -1.87 16.20
CA ASP A 62 -10.03 -2.11 16.59
C ASP A 62 -9.59 -1.19 17.73
N ILE A 63 -10.01 0.09 17.71
CA ILE A 63 -9.78 1.03 18.80
C ILE A 63 -10.45 0.56 20.10
N LYS A 64 -11.72 0.13 20.01
CA LYS A 64 -12.46 -0.36 21.17
C LYS A 64 -11.84 -1.62 21.74
N ILE A 65 -11.44 -2.57 20.89
CA ILE A 65 -10.77 -3.80 21.30
C ILE A 65 -9.44 -3.47 21.98
N ALA A 66 -8.61 -2.60 21.38
CA ALA A 66 -7.34 -2.20 21.95
C ALA A 66 -7.49 -1.52 23.33
N LEU A 67 -8.50 -0.65 23.49
CA LEU A 67 -8.83 -0.05 24.78
C LEU A 67 -9.32 -1.07 25.80
N LEU A 68 -10.17 -2.03 25.40
CA LEU A 68 -10.65 -3.10 26.27
C LEU A 68 -9.50 -4.00 26.75
N VAL A 69 -8.59 -4.39 25.85
CA VAL A 69 -7.40 -5.17 26.20
C VAL A 69 -6.53 -4.39 27.18
N LYS A 70 -6.27 -3.10 26.93
CA LYS A 70 -5.48 -2.26 27.84
C LYS A 70 -6.14 -2.14 29.21
N ASN A 71 -7.45 -1.88 29.25
CA ASN A 71 -8.20 -1.75 30.50
C ASN A 71 -8.22 -3.06 31.30
N LYS A 72 -8.37 -4.20 30.61
CA LYS A 72 -8.30 -5.52 31.26
C LYS A 72 -6.93 -5.74 31.90
N ILE A 73 -5.84 -5.48 31.17
CA ILE A 73 -4.47 -5.61 31.71
C ILE A 73 -4.28 -4.70 32.93
N THR A 74 -4.69 -3.42 32.84
CA THR A 74 -4.61 -2.49 33.97
C THR A 74 -5.44 -2.97 35.17
N LEU A 75 -6.65 -3.48 34.96
CA LEU A 75 -7.49 -3.98 36.05
C LEU A 75 -6.91 -5.26 36.67
N ASP A 76 -6.42 -6.20 35.85
CA ASP A 76 -5.76 -7.42 36.31
C ASP A 76 -4.49 -7.11 37.13
N GLU A 77 -3.73 -6.06 36.78
CA GLU A 77 -2.62 -5.55 37.59
C GLU A 77 -3.11 -5.03 38.95
N VAL A 78 -4.16 -4.21 38.98
CA VAL A 78 -4.73 -3.66 40.22
C VAL A 78 -5.25 -4.78 41.13
N VAL A 79 -5.97 -5.75 40.58
CA VAL A 79 -6.49 -6.90 41.34
C VAL A 79 -5.36 -7.73 41.94
N ARG A 80 -4.28 -7.99 41.19
CA ARG A 80 -3.08 -8.69 41.70
C ARG A 80 -2.35 -7.90 42.79
N HIS A 81 -2.26 -6.58 42.64
CA HIS A 81 -1.68 -5.73 43.68
C HIS A 81 -2.54 -5.72 44.95
N GLN A 82 -3.87 -5.71 44.83
CA GLN A 82 -4.79 -5.81 45.96
C GLN A 82 -4.74 -7.19 46.64
N SER A 83 -4.59 -8.29 45.88
CA SER A 83 -4.47 -9.63 46.45
C SER A 83 -3.14 -9.86 47.18
N ASN A 84 -2.06 -9.25 46.69
CA ASN A 84 -0.73 -9.41 47.28
C ASN A 84 -0.46 -8.46 48.45
N TYR A 85 -1.12 -7.30 48.48
CA TYR A 85 -0.99 -6.30 49.53
C TYR A 85 -2.37 -6.01 50.12
N GLY A 86 -2.85 -6.94 50.94
CA GLY A 86 -4.08 -6.74 51.70
C GLY A 86 -3.99 -5.47 52.54
N SER A 87 -4.94 -4.55 52.32
CA SER A 87 -5.16 -3.29 53.04
C SER A 87 -4.56 -2.02 52.42
N HIS A 88 -5.47 -1.14 51.99
CA HIS A 88 -5.33 0.30 51.70
C HIS A 88 -4.33 0.76 50.61
N SER A 89 -4.77 0.73 49.35
CA SER A 89 -4.22 1.63 48.30
C SER A 89 -5.28 2.02 47.27
N ILE A 90 -6.42 2.56 47.72
CA ILE A 90 -7.44 3.19 46.86
C ILE A 90 -6.96 4.56 46.31
N GLY A 91 -5.81 5.07 46.75
CA GLY A 91 -5.37 6.45 46.48
C GLY A 91 -4.31 6.69 45.40
N LEU A 92 -3.71 5.66 44.77
CA LEU A 92 -2.54 5.87 43.88
C LEU A 92 -2.82 5.73 42.37
N LEU A 93 -4.09 5.68 41.96
CA LEU A 93 -4.47 5.58 40.54
C LEU A 93 -4.87 6.92 39.89
N ALA A 94 -4.57 8.05 40.52
CA ALA A 94 -4.75 9.34 39.87
C ALA A 94 -3.38 9.88 39.43
N ASN A 95 -3.15 9.98 38.11
CA ASN A 95 -2.11 10.79 37.46
C ASN A 95 -0.70 10.23 37.23
N SER A 96 -0.46 8.91 37.14
CA SER A 96 0.77 8.44 36.46
C SER A 96 0.66 8.63 34.93
N SER A 97 0.88 9.88 34.52
CA SER A 97 1.35 10.31 33.20
C SER A 97 0.80 9.54 31.98
N ILE A 98 -0.38 9.96 31.53
CA ILE A 98 -0.93 9.71 30.18
C ILE A 98 -0.11 10.53 29.16
N SER A 99 1.19 10.35 29.12
CA SER A 99 2.09 11.00 28.19
C SER A 99 3.32 10.13 28.04
N SER A 100 3.30 9.29 27.00
CA SER A 100 4.54 8.72 26.49
C SER A 100 5.45 9.90 26.11
N ALA A 101 6.55 10.09 26.84
CA ALA A 101 7.54 11.14 26.56
C ALA A 101 8.20 10.95 25.18
N ASN A 102 8.03 9.77 24.57
CA ASN A 102 8.51 9.45 23.24
C ASN A 102 7.52 9.94 22.17
N HIS A 103 7.87 11.03 21.50
CA HIS A 103 7.11 11.56 20.35
C HIS A 103 7.02 10.59 19.14
N PHE A 104 7.75 9.48 19.18
CA PHE A 104 7.72 8.40 18.19
C PHE A 104 6.91 7.18 18.63
N ASP A 105 6.29 7.23 19.81
CA ASP A 105 5.45 6.13 20.28
C ASP A 105 4.10 6.11 19.55
N LEU A 106 4.07 5.35 18.46
CA LEU A 106 2.86 5.14 17.65
C LEU A 106 1.86 4.18 18.31
N LYS A 107 2.23 3.53 19.43
CA LYS A 107 1.36 2.60 20.17
C LYS A 107 0.36 3.31 21.07
N ALA A 108 0.54 4.62 21.30
CA ALA A 108 -0.41 5.41 22.07
C ALA A 108 -1.77 5.46 21.36
N LEU A 109 -2.84 5.08 22.06
CA LEU A 109 -4.22 5.05 21.53
C LEU A 109 -4.84 6.44 21.34
N ASN A 110 -4.04 7.51 21.34
CA ASN A 110 -4.50 8.87 21.12
C ASN A 110 -4.66 9.18 19.61
N LYS A 111 -5.39 10.27 19.29
CA LYS A 111 -5.71 10.65 17.91
C LYS A 111 -4.48 11.05 17.09
N SER A 112 -3.52 11.76 17.70
CA SER A 112 -2.33 12.26 17.02
C SER A 112 -1.36 11.15 16.62
N SER A 113 -1.11 10.18 17.50
CA SER A 113 -0.21 9.05 17.24
C SER A 113 -0.79 8.13 16.17
N ARG A 114 -2.12 7.95 16.15
CA ARG A 114 -2.81 7.22 15.07
C ARG A 114 -2.73 7.92 13.72
N LYS A 115 -2.99 9.24 13.66
CA LYS A 115 -2.82 10.00 12.40
C LYS A 115 -1.38 9.91 11.87
N LYS A 116 -0.40 9.92 12.78
CA LYS A 116 1.01 9.75 12.44
C LYS A 116 1.31 8.34 11.93
N LEU A 117 0.76 7.30 12.57
CA LEU A 117 0.86 5.91 12.12
C LEU A 117 0.28 5.72 10.72
N GLU A 118 -0.91 6.25 10.48
CA GLU A 118 -1.58 6.23 9.16
C GLU A 118 -0.73 6.91 8.09
N SER A 119 -0.15 8.07 8.40
CA SER A 119 0.77 8.78 7.50
C SER A 119 2.01 7.94 7.17
N TYR A 120 2.57 7.24 8.16
CA TYR A 120 3.69 6.31 7.92
C TYR A 120 3.28 5.09 7.10
N GLN A 121 2.09 4.53 7.33
CA GLN A 121 1.57 3.43 6.51
C GLN A 121 1.46 3.84 5.05
N GLN A 122 0.92 5.03 4.77
CA GLN A 122 0.85 5.59 3.43
C GLN A 122 2.25 5.81 2.84
N LEU A 123 3.20 6.34 3.61
CA LEU A 123 4.59 6.49 3.17
C LEU A 123 5.21 5.13 2.78
N PHE A 124 5.10 4.13 3.64
CA PHE A 124 5.66 2.80 3.39
C PHE A 124 4.98 2.10 2.22
N PHE A 125 3.66 2.25 2.06
CA PHE A 125 2.94 1.76 0.89
C PHE A 125 3.47 2.40 -0.40
N ASN A 126 3.71 3.71 -0.41
CA ASN A 126 4.31 4.38 -1.56
C ASN A 126 5.73 3.87 -1.82
N LEU A 127 6.56 3.69 -0.79
CA LEU A 127 7.92 3.15 -0.95
C LEU A 127 7.93 1.72 -1.51
N GLN A 128 6.97 0.87 -1.12
CA GLN A 128 6.82 -0.49 -1.65
C GLN A 128 6.38 -0.48 -3.12
N THR A 129 5.36 0.33 -3.45
CA THR A 129 4.74 0.32 -4.78
C THR A 129 5.54 1.09 -5.84
N GLN A 130 6.32 2.08 -5.40
CA GLN A 130 7.17 2.94 -6.23
C GLN A 130 8.66 2.65 -5.98
N PRO A 131 9.23 1.64 -6.66
CA PRO A 131 10.59 1.14 -6.39
C PRO A 131 11.69 2.17 -6.72
N GLN A 132 11.39 3.21 -7.50
CA GLN A 132 12.37 4.22 -7.88
C GLN A 132 12.97 4.98 -6.69
N TYR A 133 12.21 5.16 -5.60
CA TYR A 133 12.72 5.88 -4.43
C TYR A 133 13.76 5.04 -3.69
N LEU A 134 13.43 3.78 -3.41
CA LEU A 134 14.35 2.86 -2.71
C LEU A 134 15.57 2.51 -3.58
N ALA A 135 15.39 2.34 -4.90
CA ALA A 135 16.52 2.12 -5.81
C ALA A 135 17.54 3.27 -5.78
N ARG A 136 17.07 4.54 -5.72
CA ARG A 136 17.94 5.71 -5.56
C ARG A 136 18.65 5.72 -4.19
N VAL A 137 17.96 5.28 -3.14
CA VAL A 137 18.57 5.15 -1.80
C VAL A 137 19.68 4.11 -1.81
N PHE A 138 19.45 2.94 -2.41
CA PHE A 138 20.49 1.89 -2.52
C PHE A 138 21.71 2.37 -3.30
N LYS A 139 21.49 3.09 -4.40
CA LYS A 139 22.58 3.73 -5.15
C LYS A 139 23.42 4.66 -4.26
N ARG A 140 22.77 5.52 -3.45
CA ARG A 140 23.47 6.42 -2.52
C ARG A 140 24.23 5.68 -1.43
N ILE A 141 23.65 4.61 -0.86
CA ILE A 141 24.28 3.78 0.17
C ILE A 141 25.60 3.18 -0.35
N ARG A 142 25.60 2.69 -1.61
CA ARG A 142 26.80 2.17 -2.27
C ARG A 142 27.82 3.26 -2.55
N GLU A 143 27.39 4.40 -3.13
CA GLU A 143 28.28 5.54 -3.42
C GLU A 143 29.00 6.09 -2.18
N GLN A 144 28.36 6.02 -1.01
CA GLN A 144 28.92 6.50 0.25
C GLN A 144 29.88 5.51 0.91
N GLY A 145 30.05 4.29 0.38
CA GLY A 145 30.89 3.26 1.00
C GLY A 145 30.39 2.86 2.39
N THR A 146 29.07 2.70 2.53
CA THR A 146 28.43 2.38 3.82
C THR A 146 29.03 1.11 4.43
N PRO A 147 29.38 1.08 5.72
CA PRO A 147 29.95 -0.11 6.36
C PRO A 147 29.04 -1.33 6.24
N GLU A 148 29.62 -2.52 6.05
CA GLU A 148 28.88 -3.79 5.86
C GLU A 148 27.83 -4.05 6.96
N LYS A 149 28.13 -3.69 8.20
CA LYS A 149 27.20 -3.82 9.33
C LYS A 149 25.92 -3.01 9.13
N GLU A 150 26.02 -1.78 8.63
CA GLU A 150 24.86 -0.95 8.35
C GLU A 150 24.13 -1.42 7.09
N CYS A 151 24.85 -1.95 6.08
CA CYS A 151 24.23 -2.60 4.92
C CYS A 151 23.35 -3.79 5.34
N LYS A 152 23.83 -4.68 6.22
CA LYS A 152 23.02 -5.79 6.77
C LYS A 152 21.81 -5.31 7.55
N ARG A 153 21.93 -4.21 8.29
CA ARG A 153 20.80 -3.59 8.98
C ARG A 153 19.76 -3.06 7.98
N ILE A 154 20.21 -2.39 6.92
CA ILE A 154 19.33 -1.89 5.86
C ILE A 154 18.62 -3.05 5.17
N GLU A 155 19.33 -4.13 4.85
CA GLU A 155 18.76 -5.35 4.28
C GLU A 155 17.64 -5.91 5.17
N HIS A 156 17.89 -6.02 6.48
CA HIS A 156 16.88 -6.49 7.43
C HIS A 156 15.66 -5.54 7.51
N LEU A 157 15.89 -4.23 7.46
CA LEU A 157 14.82 -3.23 7.40
C LEU A 157 14.00 -3.34 6.11
N MET A 158 14.64 -3.60 4.97
CA MET A 158 13.95 -3.84 3.70
C MET A 158 13.12 -5.12 3.75
N MET A 159 13.67 -6.21 4.29
CA MET A 159 12.89 -7.44 4.49
C MET A 159 11.68 -7.22 5.40
N GLY A 160 11.85 -6.47 6.50
CA GLY A 160 10.75 -6.07 7.37
C GLY A 160 9.70 -5.21 6.65
N LEU A 161 10.15 -4.22 5.84
CA LEU A 161 9.27 -3.36 5.05
C LEU A 161 8.42 -4.17 4.08
N PHE A 162 8.97 -5.20 3.43
CA PHE A 162 8.23 -6.07 2.52
C PHE A 162 7.63 -7.30 3.22
N GLY A 163 7.47 -7.28 4.55
CA GLY A 163 6.83 -8.37 5.30
C GLY A 163 7.46 -9.74 5.03
N TYR A 164 8.79 -9.78 4.83
CA TYR A 164 9.57 -10.96 4.46
C TYR A 164 9.05 -11.70 3.22
N ALA A 165 8.41 -10.99 2.28
CA ALA A 165 7.82 -11.54 1.07
C ALA A 165 6.82 -12.70 1.33
N GLN A 166 6.18 -12.72 2.51
CA GLN A 166 5.28 -13.82 2.88
C GLN A 166 3.98 -13.89 2.06
N LYS A 167 3.54 -12.77 1.48
CA LYS A 167 2.40 -12.76 0.56
C LYS A 167 2.85 -12.33 -0.83
N ARG A 168 2.14 -12.83 -1.84
CA ARG A 168 2.46 -12.63 -3.27
C ARG A 168 2.57 -11.16 -3.68
N ARG A 169 1.76 -10.28 -3.06
CA ARG A 169 1.78 -8.84 -3.34
C ARG A 169 3.13 -8.24 -2.93
N GLU A 170 3.56 -8.50 -1.71
CA GLU A 170 4.81 -8.02 -1.14
C GLU A 170 6.01 -8.62 -1.86
N GLU A 171 5.97 -9.92 -2.16
CA GLU A 171 6.98 -10.61 -2.99
C GLU A 171 7.14 -9.96 -4.36
N TYR A 172 6.03 -9.71 -5.06
CA TYR A 172 6.03 -9.04 -6.36
C TYR A 172 6.70 -7.67 -6.29
N TYR A 173 6.36 -6.84 -5.31
CA TYR A 173 6.96 -5.52 -5.18
C TYR A 173 8.43 -5.56 -4.78
N LEU A 174 8.84 -6.53 -3.95
CA LEU A 174 10.24 -6.75 -3.63
C LEU A 174 11.05 -7.12 -4.88
N LEU A 175 10.56 -8.07 -5.69
CA LEU A 175 11.19 -8.43 -6.96
C LEU A 175 11.27 -7.25 -7.92
N LYS A 176 10.20 -6.45 -8.01
CA LYS A 176 10.17 -5.22 -8.81
C LYS A 176 11.21 -4.21 -8.34
N LEU A 177 11.41 -4.07 -7.02
CA LEU A 177 12.45 -3.23 -6.44
C LEU A 177 13.85 -3.70 -6.80
N ILE A 178 14.12 -5.01 -6.66
CA ILE A 178 15.41 -5.60 -7.01
C ILE A 178 15.71 -5.35 -8.50
N ALA A 179 14.76 -5.66 -9.38
CA ALA A 179 14.90 -5.44 -10.82
C ALA A 179 15.12 -3.95 -11.17
N ARG A 180 14.44 -3.02 -10.49
CA ARG A 180 14.65 -1.57 -10.70
C ARG A 180 16.03 -1.12 -10.21
N SER A 181 16.48 -1.65 -9.08
CA SER A 181 17.79 -1.31 -8.48
C SER A 181 18.95 -1.78 -9.34
N MET A 182 18.85 -2.99 -9.91
CA MET A 182 19.82 -3.51 -10.89
C MET A 182 19.90 -2.62 -12.14
N ARG A 183 18.75 -2.16 -12.68
CA ARG A 183 18.76 -1.23 -13.82
C ARG A 183 19.43 0.09 -13.47
N GLU A 184 19.10 0.66 -12.31
CA GLU A 184 19.70 1.92 -11.84
C GLU A 184 21.23 1.80 -11.63
N GLU A 185 21.71 0.61 -11.30
CA GLU A 185 23.13 0.29 -11.20
C GLU A 185 23.79 0.16 -12.58
N ILE A 186 23.20 -0.58 -13.51
CA ILE A 186 23.69 -0.71 -14.88
C ILE A 186 23.77 0.66 -15.57
N ASP A 187 22.69 1.46 -15.47
CA ASP A 187 22.64 2.80 -16.05
C ASP A 187 23.68 3.77 -15.42
N GLY A 188 24.09 3.50 -14.19
CA GLY A 188 25.09 4.30 -13.47
C GLY A 188 26.54 3.87 -13.72
N THR A 189 26.75 2.72 -14.35
CA THR A 189 28.09 2.13 -14.54
C THR A 189 28.66 2.60 -15.89
N ARG A 190 29.91 3.06 -15.90
CA ARG A 190 30.60 3.50 -17.13
C ARG A 190 31.39 2.40 -17.82
N ASP A 191 31.86 1.41 -17.05
CA ASP A 191 32.63 0.27 -17.54
C ASP A 191 32.26 -1.01 -16.79
N VAL A 192 32.33 -2.18 -17.43
CA VAL A 192 31.97 -3.49 -16.85
C VAL A 192 32.81 -3.80 -15.60
N GLN A 193 34.03 -3.30 -15.54
CA GLN A 193 34.92 -3.44 -14.38
C GLN A 193 34.45 -2.65 -13.16
N ASP A 194 33.76 -1.52 -13.36
CA ASP A 194 33.18 -0.74 -12.26
C ASP A 194 31.95 -1.44 -11.67
N TYR A 195 31.24 -2.23 -12.47
CA TYR A 195 30.14 -3.07 -11.99
C TYR A 195 30.65 -4.21 -11.08
N LEU A 196 31.79 -4.82 -11.44
CA LEU A 196 32.38 -5.94 -10.68
C LEU A 196 33.07 -5.51 -9.38
N ARG A 197 33.32 -4.21 -9.20
CA ARG A 197 33.95 -3.63 -8.00
C ARG A 197 32.96 -3.23 -6.90
N GLY A 198 31.66 -3.40 -7.15
CA GLY A 198 30.57 -3.14 -6.19
C GLY A 198 30.63 -4.03 -4.95
#